data_AF-A0AAE6WM74-F1
#
_entry.id   AF-A0AAE6WM74-F1
#
_cell.length_a   1.000
_cell.length_b   1.000
_cell.length_c   1.000
_cell.angle_alpha   90.00
_cell.angle_beta   90.00
_cell.angle_gamma   90.00
#
_symmetry.space_group_name_H-M   'P 1'
#
loop_
_entity.id
_entity.type
_entity.pdbx_description
1 polymer ?
#
loop_
_entity_poly.entity_id
_entity_poly.type
_entity_poly.pdbx_seq_one_letter_code
_entity_poly.pdbx_strand_id
1 'polypeptide(L)'
;MKKLRRSFIVLCSLAMFSSVTPAFAYNSSHSSSNVQSQELSEKQTLTKEFINKVSPYVNLDEKTKQFSLSEKAKKDLDKDTYDKALEILNKSNAQISDIKDELVVSSKGTLIDKENESKMSAIDHDEYWDYDFTWWGLQIYWSHDFVEDLKDKIGLKTSVTVGTFIGTVQYLMEKHGKRPPSWFSAFTTAAAALTLWSFLEQDEGCGIYLDCYLYVPTRWYSACD
;
A
#
# COMPACT_ATOMS: atom_id res chain seq x y z
N MET A 1 22.42 -35.08 57.11
CA MET A 1 21.82 -33.85 57.66
C MET A 1 20.64 -33.48 56.75
N LYS A 2 19.36 -33.71 57.12
CA LYS A 2 18.40 -32.73 57.71
C LYS A 2 18.62 -31.30 57.16
N LYS A 3 17.66 -30.49 56.69
CA LYS A 3 16.19 -30.47 56.52
C LYS A 3 15.85 -29.09 55.88
N LEU A 4 14.57 -28.88 55.52
CA LEU A 4 13.83 -27.60 55.34
C LEU A 4 13.89 -26.97 53.92
N ARG A 5 12.85 -27.08 53.07
CA ARG A 5 11.52 -26.41 53.10
C ARG A 5 11.58 -24.90 53.41
N ARG A 6 11.26 -24.08 52.41
CA ARG A 6 10.32 -22.95 52.54
C ARG A 6 9.55 -22.74 51.23
N SER A 7 8.25 -23.04 51.27
CA SER A 7 7.26 -22.45 50.38
C SER A 7 7.06 -20.98 50.77
N PHE A 8 6.92 -20.09 49.80
CA PHE A 8 6.06 -18.91 49.94
C PHE A 8 5.22 -18.77 48.69
N ILE A 9 3.92 -18.67 48.93
CA ILE A 9 2.81 -18.65 48.01
C ILE A 9 2.18 -17.25 48.17
N VAL A 10 1.83 -16.63 47.04
CA VAL A 10 0.65 -15.76 46.81
C VAL A 10 0.71 -14.24 47.11
N LEU A 11 0.64 -13.52 45.98
CA LEU A 11 -0.33 -12.49 45.57
C LEU A 11 -0.14 -10.98 45.85
N CYS A 12 -0.59 -10.26 44.81
CA CYS A 12 -1.15 -8.91 44.74
C CYS A 12 -0.15 -7.75 44.74
N SER A 13 -0.25 -6.71 43.92
CA SER A 13 -1.13 -6.33 42.80
C SER A 13 -0.58 -5.03 42.21
N LEU A 14 -0.75 -4.84 40.89
CA LEU A 14 -0.92 -3.57 40.15
C LEU A 14 -0.02 -2.35 40.43
N ALA A 15 0.74 -1.96 39.41
CA ALA A 15 0.61 -0.67 38.72
C ALA A 15 1.33 -0.78 37.36
N MET A 16 0.63 -1.09 36.26
CA MET A 16 0.02 -0.11 35.34
C MET A 16 0.99 1.02 34.98
N PHE A 17 1.85 0.79 33.99
CA PHE A 17 2.21 1.73 32.91
C PHE A 17 2.94 0.94 31.82
N SER A 18 2.20 0.07 31.12
CA SER A 18 2.68 -0.53 29.88
C SER A 18 2.42 0.45 28.74
N SER A 19 3.42 1.27 28.43
CA SER A 19 3.56 1.86 27.11
C SER A 19 3.68 0.73 26.09
N VAL A 20 2.64 0.50 25.30
CA VAL A 20 2.68 -0.38 24.13
C VAL A 20 3.52 0.29 23.05
N THR A 21 4.83 0.09 23.11
CA THR A 21 5.69 0.13 21.93
C THR A 21 5.78 -1.29 21.38
N PRO A 22 5.38 -1.57 20.12
CA PRO A 22 5.66 -2.87 19.53
C PRO A 22 7.17 -3.00 19.31
N ALA A 23 7.84 -3.68 20.24
CA ALA A 23 9.23 -4.10 20.12
C ALA A 23 9.27 -5.36 19.26
N PHE A 24 9.58 -5.22 17.96
CA PHE A 24 10.00 -6.35 17.15
C PHE A 24 11.46 -6.66 17.48
N ALA A 25 11.68 -7.60 18.41
CA ALA A 25 13.00 -8.18 18.64
C ALA A 25 13.28 -9.23 17.54
N TYR A 26 14.19 -8.91 16.62
CA TYR A 26 14.74 -9.86 15.65
C TYR A 26 15.80 -10.71 16.33
N ASN A 27 15.49 -11.97 16.60
CA ASN A 27 16.45 -12.94 17.14
C ASN A 27 17.22 -13.56 15.96
N SER A 28 18.45 -13.09 15.74
CA SER A 28 19.34 -13.64 14.72
C SER A 28 19.96 -14.95 15.20
N SER A 29 19.41 -16.07 14.74
CA SER A 29 20.12 -17.36 14.73
C SER A 29 20.02 -17.97 13.34
N HIS A 30 21.17 -18.10 12.68
CA HIS A 30 21.33 -18.84 11.43
C HIS A 30 20.70 -20.24 11.56
N SER A 31 19.59 -20.45 10.85
CA SER A 31 19.11 -21.78 10.50
C SER A 31 18.64 -21.70 9.06
N SER A 32 19.38 -22.38 8.20
CA SER A 32 18.98 -22.73 6.84
C SER A 32 17.74 -23.61 6.90
N SER A 33 16.56 -23.00 6.90
CA SER A 33 15.30 -23.70 6.67
C SER A 33 14.78 -23.34 5.29
N ASN A 34 14.72 -24.39 4.48
CA ASN A 34 13.95 -24.52 3.26
C ASN A 34 12.55 -23.90 3.48
N VAL A 35 12.34 -22.65 3.06
CA VAL A 35 11.00 -22.05 3.07
C VAL A 35 10.27 -22.63 1.88
N GLN A 36 9.59 -23.72 2.19
CA GLN A 36 8.42 -24.26 1.54
C GLN A 36 7.59 -23.14 0.89
N SER A 37 7.78 -22.99 -0.42
CA SER A 37 7.02 -22.13 -1.33
C SER A 37 5.64 -22.73 -1.63
N GLN A 38 4.94 -23.16 -0.59
CA GLN A 38 3.55 -23.60 -0.65
C GLN A 38 2.73 -22.79 0.34
N GLU A 39 1.67 -22.19 -0.19
CA GLU A 39 0.69 -21.31 0.46
C GLU A 39 1.04 -19.81 0.55
N LEU A 40 1.57 -19.25 -0.55
CA LEU A 40 0.97 -18.00 -1.03
C LEU A 40 -0.43 -18.36 -1.53
N SER A 41 -1.39 -18.43 -0.58
CA SER A 41 -2.84 -18.40 -0.81
C SER A 41 -3.15 -17.60 -2.06
N GLU A 42 -4.01 -18.11 -2.94
CA GLU A 42 -4.56 -17.45 -4.14
C GLU A 42 -4.77 -15.95 -3.89
N LYS A 43 -3.70 -15.19 -4.07
CA LYS A 43 -3.64 -13.81 -3.64
C LYS A 43 -4.42 -13.10 -4.73
N GLN A 44 -5.62 -12.62 -4.39
CA GLN A 44 -6.56 -11.92 -5.26
C GLN A 44 -5.82 -10.84 -6.06
N THR A 45 -5.22 -11.23 -7.18
CA THR A 45 -4.46 -10.33 -8.03
C THR A 45 -5.49 -9.72 -8.97
N LEU A 46 -5.84 -8.46 -8.72
CA LEU A 46 -6.70 -7.71 -9.63
C LEU A 46 -5.93 -7.50 -10.93
N THR A 47 -6.45 -8.03 -12.03
CA THR A 47 -5.83 -7.91 -13.35
C THR A 47 -6.23 -6.60 -14.02
N LYS A 48 -5.36 -6.06 -14.88
CA LYS A 48 -5.67 -4.89 -15.73
C LYS A 48 -6.95 -5.13 -16.54
N GLU A 49 -7.15 -6.35 -17.03
CA GLU A 49 -8.35 -6.76 -17.76
C GLU A 49 -9.62 -6.64 -16.91
N PHE A 50 -9.59 -7.09 -15.66
CA PHE A 50 -10.72 -6.93 -14.74
C PHE A 50 -11.02 -5.45 -14.46
N ILE A 51 -9.97 -4.67 -14.16
CA ILE A 51 -10.11 -3.22 -13.91
C ILE A 51 -10.73 -2.54 -15.14
N ASN A 52 -10.19 -2.79 -16.34
CA ASN A 52 -10.67 -2.19 -17.58
C ASN A 52 -12.10 -2.63 -17.93
N LYS A 53 -12.47 -3.89 -17.64
CA LYS A 53 -13.83 -4.41 -17.88
C LYS A 53 -14.86 -3.73 -16.98
N VAL A 54 -14.51 -3.44 -15.72
CA VAL A 54 -15.45 -2.91 -14.71
C VAL A 54 -15.48 -1.37 -14.70
N SER A 55 -14.35 -0.71 -14.92
CA SER A 55 -14.22 0.77 -14.80
C SER A 55 -15.27 1.58 -15.57
N PRO A 56 -15.71 1.21 -16.79
CA PRO A 56 -16.75 1.93 -17.52
C PRO A 56 -18.11 1.99 -16.80
N TYR A 57 -18.32 1.12 -15.82
CA TYR A 57 -19.56 1.03 -15.06
C TYR A 57 -19.48 1.69 -13.68
N VAL A 58 -18.33 2.22 -13.28
CA VAL A 58 -18.13 2.80 -11.96
C VAL A 58 -18.40 4.30 -12.00
N ASN A 59 -19.17 4.77 -11.02
CA ASN A 59 -19.42 6.19 -10.79
C ASN A 59 -18.80 6.62 -9.45
N LEU A 60 -18.23 7.81 -9.39
CA LEU A 60 -17.80 8.47 -8.17
C LEU A 60 -18.77 9.61 -7.85
N ASP A 61 -19.41 9.55 -6.68
CA ASP A 61 -20.26 10.64 -6.20
C ASP A 61 -19.40 11.72 -5.53
N GLU A 62 -19.38 12.93 -6.08
CA GLU A 62 -18.52 14.03 -5.61
C GLU A 62 -18.80 14.48 -4.18
N LYS A 63 -20.06 14.37 -3.72
CA LYS A 63 -20.47 14.86 -2.40
C LYS A 63 -20.10 13.88 -1.30
N THR A 64 -20.34 12.60 -1.56
CA THR A 64 -20.12 11.51 -0.61
C THR A 64 -18.74 10.91 -0.72
N LYS A 65 -18.03 11.15 -1.84
CA LYS A 65 -16.72 10.57 -2.19
C LYS A 65 -16.77 9.04 -2.18
N GLN A 66 -17.89 8.48 -2.61
CA GLN A 66 -18.12 7.04 -2.69
C GLN A 66 -18.23 6.58 -4.13
N PHE A 67 -17.59 5.44 -4.41
CA PHE A 67 -17.69 4.74 -5.67
C PHE A 67 -18.91 3.80 -5.68
N SER A 68 -19.57 3.67 -6.82
CA SER A 68 -20.73 2.78 -6.99
C SER A 68 -20.77 2.19 -8.40
N LEU A 69 -21.41 1.03 -8.55
CA LEU A 69 -21.71 0.47 -9.87
C LEU A 69 -23.00 1.09 -10.42
N SER A 70 -22.95 1.46 -11.70
CA SER A 70 -24.14 1.84 -12.46
C SER A 70 -25.11 0.68 -12.62
N GLU A 71 -26.39 0.98 -12.84
CA GLU A 71 -27.42 -0.05 -13.11
C GLU A 71 -27.14 -0.88 -14.38
N LYS A 72 -26.34 -0.35 -15.32
CA LYS A 72 -25.91 -1.09 -16.52
C LYS A 72 -24.98 -2.26 -16.18
N ALA A 73 -24.18 -2.13 -15.11
CA ALA A 73 -23.27 -3.18 -14.66
C ALA A 73 -23.98 -4.52 -14.43
N LYS A 74 -25.20 -4.50 -13.88
CA LYS A 74 -26.00 -5.71 -13.59
C LYS A 74 -26.41 -6.48 -14.85
N LYS A 75 -26.44 -5.81 -16.00
CA LYS A 75 -26.83 -6.40 -17.28
C LYS A 75 -25.61 -6.83 -18.11
N ASP A 76 -24.56 -6.02 -18.07
CA ASP A 76 -23.42 -6.15 -18.98
C ASP A 76 -22.27 -6.97 -18.37
N LEU A 77 -22.20 -7.07 -17.03
CA LEU A 77 -21.24 -7.93 -16.34
C LEU A 77 -21.91 -9.26 -15.95
N ASP A 78 -21.15 -10.35 -16.09
CA ASP A 78 -21.53 -11.61 -15.47
C ASP A 78 -21.57 -11.47 -13.94
N LYS A 79 -22.36 -12.34 -13.30
CA LYS A 79 -22.65 -12.26 -11.87
C LYS A 79 -21.38 -12.28 -11.02
N ASP A 80 -20.41 -13.14 -11.34
CA ASP A 80 -19.16 -13.24 -10.58
C ASP A 80 -18.33 -11.96 -10.68
N THR A 81 -18.18 -11.42 -11.89
CA THR A 81 -17.49 -10.13 -12.11
C THR A 81 -18.20 -9.00 -11.36
N TYR A 82 -19.54 -8.95 -11.41
CA TYR A 82 -20.34 -7.94 -10.72
C TYR A 82 -20.19 -8.03 -9.19
N ASP A 83 -20.36 -9.23 -8.63
CA ASP A 83 -20.30 -9.46 -7.17
C ASP A 83 -18.89 -9.14 -6.64
N LYS A 84 -17.85 -9.54 -7.36
CA LYS A 84 -16.45 -9.21 -7.04
C LYS A 84 -16.18 -7.71 -7.10
N ALA A 85 -16.67 -7.02 -8.14
CA ALA A 85 -16.54 -5.57 -8.26
C ALA A 85 -17.22 -4.84 -7.09
N LEU A 86 -18.42 -5.29 -6.71
CA LEU A 86 -19.16 -4.72 -5.58
C LEU A 86 -18.43 -4.93 -4.24
N GLU A 87 -17.83 -6.09 -4.03
CA GLU A 87 -17.01 -6.37 -2.84
C GLU A 87 -15.82 -5.39 -2.76
N ILE A 88 -15.09 -5.21 -3.86
CA ILE A 88 -13.93 -4.31 -3.96
C ILE A 88 -14.34 -2.88 -3.65
N LEU A 89 -15.42 -2.41 -4.28
CA LEU A 89 -15.97 -1.07 -4.08
C LEU A 89 -16.34 -0.82 -2.61
N ASN A 90 -17.04 -1.76 -1.99
CA ASN A 90 -17.45 -1.62 -0.59
C ASN A 90 -16.24 -1.50 0.34
N LYS A 91 -15.19 -2.27 0.09
CA LYS A 91 -13.98 -2.19 0.90
C LYS A 91 -13.17 -0.91 0.62
N SER A 92 -13.04 -0.50 -0.65
CA SER A 92 -12.38 0.77 -1.01
C SER A 92 -13.10 1.97 -0.39
N ASN A 93 -14.43 2.02 -0.49
CA ASN A 93 -15.25 3.06 0.15
C ASN A 93 -15.11 3.08 1.66
N ALA A 94 -15.00 1.91 2.31
CA ALA A 94 -14.76 1.85 3.75
C ALA A 94 -13.41 2.49 4.11
N GLN A 95 -12.35 2.23 3.36
CA GLN A 95 -11.03 2.83 3.58
C GLN A 95 -11.05 4.35 3.36
N ILE A 96 -11.70 4.79 2.29
CA ILE A 96 -11.85 6.21 1.97
C ILE A 96 -12.65 6.93 3.05
N SER A 97 -13.64 6.27 3.67
CA SER A 97 -14.53 6.92 4.64
C SER A 97 -13.81 7.51 5.85
N ASP A 98 -12.66 6.93 6.23
CA ASP A 98 -11.84 7.38 7.35
C ASP A 98 -11.04 8.66 7.03
N ILE A 99 -10.74 8.92 5.75
CA ILE A 99 -9.90 10.03 5.29
C ILE A 99 -10.62 10.96 4.31
N LYS A 100 -11.92 10.76 4.08
CA LYS A 100 -12.68 11.42 3.01
C LYS A 100 -12.62 12.94 3.08
N ASP A 101 -12.50 13.53 4.26
CA ASP A 101 -12.50 14.99 4.44
C ASP A 101 -11.19 15.64 3.95
N GLU A 102 -10.14 14.84 3.81
CA GLU A 102 -8.83 15.21 3.29
C GLU A 102 -8.74 15.07 1.76
N LEU A 103 -9.76 14.47 1.12
CA LEU A 103 -9.75 14.15 -0.30
C LEU A 103 -10.65 15.08 -1.13
N VAL A 104 -10.40 15.20 -2.43
CA VAL A 104 -11.26 15.85 -3.43
C VAL A 104 -11.34 15.01 -4.70
N VAL A 105 -12.39 15.20 -5.50
CA VAL A 105 -12.53 14.49 -6.78
C VAL A 105 -11.67 15.16 -7.85
N SER A 106 -10.85 14.37 -8.55
CA SER A 106 -10.04 14.81 -9.67
C SER A 106 -10.86 14.90 -10.96
N SER A 107 -10.33 15.58 -11.98
CA SER A 107 -10.94 15.61 -13.31
C SER A 107 -11.04 14.25 -14.01
N LYS A 108 -10.29 13.23 -13.55
CA LYS A 108 -10.33 11.86 -14.10
C LYS A 108 -11.25 10.91 -13.32
N GLY A 109 -12.02 11.41 -12.35
CA GLY A 109 -12.94 10.59 -11.56
C GLY A 109 -12.24 9.71 -10.52
N THR A 110 -11.05 10.12 -10.07
CA THR A 110 -10.33 9.56 -8.92
C THR A 110 -10.44 10.51 -7.73
N LEU A 111 -10.01 10.06 -6.56
CA LEU A 111 -9.90 10.88 -5.36
C LEU A 111 -8.42 11.19 -5.09
N ILE A 112 -8.11 12.47 -4.87
CA ILE A 112 -6.76 12.98 -4.60
C ILE A 112 -6.76 13.80 -3.31
N ASP A 113 -5.61 14.09 -2.73
CA ASP A 113 -5.55 14.99 -1.58
C ASP A 113 -6.06 16.39 -1.92
N LYS A 114 -6.78 16.98 -0.99
CA LYS A 114 -7.27 18.36 -1.06
C LYS A 114 -6.15 19.38 -1.22
N GLU A 115 -4.97 19.12 -0.66
CA GLU A 115 -3.78 19.97 -0.87
C GLU A 115 -3.39 20.04 -2.36
N ASN A 116 -3.78 19.04 -3.15
CA ASN A 116 -3.54 18.95 -4.59
C ASN A 116 -4.74 19.40 -5.43
N GLU A 117 -5.80 19.96 -4.82
CA GLU A 117 -7.02 20.40 -5.51
C GLU A 117 -6.71 21.36 -6.67
N SER A 118 -5.70 22.23 -6.50
CA SER A 118 -5.25 23.16 -7.53
C SER A 118 -4.65 22.50 -8.79
N LYS A 119 -4.18 21.25 -8.68
CA LYS A 119 -3.58 20.52 -9.80
C LYS A 119 -4.62 19.82 -10.68
N MET A 120 -5.85 19.62 -10.17
CA MET A 120 -7.01 19.02 -10.85
C MET A 120 -6.79 17.68 -11.59
N SER A 121 -5.56 17.17 -11.70
CA SER A 121 -5.24 15.92 -12.38
C SER A 121 -5.10 14.79 -11.37
N ALA A 122 -5.60 13.63 -11.76
CA ALA A 122 -5.03 12.35 -11.35
C ALA A 122 -3.52 12.34 -11.60
N ILE A 123 -2.77 11.56 -10.82
CA ILE A 123 -1.31 11.30 -10.91
C ILE A 123 -0.59 12.18 -11.96
N ASP A 124 0.16 13.15 -11.45
CA ASP A 124 1.04 14.01 -12.25
C ASP A 124 2.40 13.33 -12.48
N HIS A 125 2.79 13.15 -13.75
CA HIS A 125 4.06 12.51 -14.13
C HIS A 125 5.27 13.45 -14.07
N ASP A 126 5.03 14.76 -13.98
CA ASP A 126 6.10 15.74 -13.76
C ASP A 126 6.53 15.77 -12.28
N GLU A 127 5.72 15.18 -11.38
CA GLU A 127 6.03 15.10 -9.97
C GLU A 127 6.96 13.92 -9.64
N TYR A 128 7.79 14.13 -8.63
CA TYR A 128 8.75 13.11 -8.19
C TYR A 128 8.06 11.81 -7.74
N TRP A 129 6.88 11.97 -7.13
CA TRP A 129 5.93 10.92 -6.81
C TRP A 129 4.53 11.52 -6.65
N ASP A 130 3.49 10.74 -6.93
CA ASP A 130 2.10 11.15 -6.71
C ASP A 130 1.21 9.92 -6.49
N TYR A 131 -0.04 10.12 -6.08
CA TYR A 131 -0.95 9.01 -5.85
C TYR A 131 -2.43 9.40 -5.99
N ASP A 132 -3.23 8.39 -6.34
CA ASP A 132 -4.67 8.49 -6.52
C ASP A 132 -5.40 7.38 -5.79
N PHE A 133 -6.54 7.70 -5.17
CA PHE A 133 -7.52 6.72 -4.75
C PHE A 133 -8.49 6.44 -5.89
N THR A 134 -8.48 5.20 -6.36
CA THR A 134 -9.37 4.66 -7.39
C THR A 134 -10.45 3.78 -6.77
N TRP A 135 -11.42 3.36 -7.57
CA TRP A 135 -12.49 2.49 -7.10
C TRP A 135 -11.99 1.10 -6.67
N TRP A 136 -10.87 0.65 -7.22
CA TRP A 136 -10.26 -0.64 -6.93
C TRP A 136 -9.15 -0.55 -5.88
N GLY A 137 -8.79 0.64 -5.41
CA GLY A 137 -7.79 0.84 -4.38
C GLY A 137 -6.88 2.02 -4.64
N LEU A 138 -5.70 2.02 -4.02
CA LEU A 138 -4.73 3.09 -4.13
C LEU A 138 -3.78 2.81 -5.31
N GLN A 139 -3.52 3.82 -6.13
CA GLN A 139 -2.48 3.80 -7.15
C GLN A 139 -1.40 4.80 -6.79
N ILE A 140 -0.14 4.37 -6.75
CA ILE A 140 1.01 5.23 -6.47
C ILE A 140 1.87 5.28 -7.72
N TYR A 141 2.40 6.46 -8.03
CA TYR A 141 3.39 6.69 -9.07
C TYR A 141 4.70 7.19 -8.46
N TRP A 142 5.81 6.65 -8.95
CA TRP A 142 7.15 7.20 -8.73
C TRP A 142 7.79 7.51 -10.07
N SER A 143 8.36 8.70 -10.20
CA SER A 143 9.10 9.12 -11.39
C SER A 143 10.34 8.26 -11.66
N HIS A 144 10.84 8.32 -12.89
CA HIS A 144 12.13 7.72 -13.25
C HIS A 144 13.26 8.26 -12.36
N ASP A 145 13.29 9.59 -12.15
CA ASP A 145 14.28 10.24 -11.29
C ASP A 145 14.22 9.71 -9.86
N PHE A 146 13.02 9.47 -9.32
CA PHE A 146 12.85 8.83 -8.02
C PHE A 146 13.51 7.45 -7.96
N VAL A 147 13.28 6.63 -8.99
CA VAL A 147 13.80 5.27 -9.04
C VAL A 147 15.31 5.26 -9.16
N GLU A 148 15.91 6.14 -9.96
CA GLU A 148 17.36 6.26 -10.10
C GLU A 148 18.02 6.76 -8.81
N ASP A 149 17.48 7.79 -8.16
CA ASP A 149 17.97 8.27 -6.86
C ASP A 149 17.84 7.19 -5.79
N LEU A 150 16.77 6.39 -5.83
CA LEU A 150 16.59 5.26 -4.94
C LEU A 150 17.66 4.18 -5.18
N LYS A 151 17.94 3.80 -6.43
CA LYS A 151 19.02 2.86 -6.81
C LYS A 151 20.38 3.35 -6.32
N ASP A 152 20.69 4.63 -6.51
CA ASP A 152 21.93 5.26 -6.03
C ASP A 152 22.04 5.20 -4.51
N LYS A 153 20.98 5.59 -3.79
CA LYS A 153 20.99 5.71 -2.33
C LYS A 153 21.05 4.38 -1.60
N ILE A 154 20.27 3.40 -2.03
CA ILE A 154 20.31 2.08 -1.41
C ILE A 154 21.60 1.34 -1.79
N GLY A 155 22.22 1.73 -2.92
CA GLY A 155 23.26 0.98 -3.59
C GLY A 155 22.73 -0.37 -4.01
N LEU A 156 23.05 -0.86 -5.22
CA LEU A 156 22.70 -2.21 -5.68
C LEU A 156 23.43 -3.33 -4.88
N LYS A 157 23.66 -3.14 -3.58
CA LYS A 157 24.21 -4.12 -2.66
C LYS A 157 23.11 -5.10 -2.32
N THR A 158 23.43 -6.38 -2.47
CA THR A 158 22.58 -7.56 -2.25
C THR A 158 22.05 -7.73 -0.80
N SER A 159 22.18 -6.73 0.06
CA SER A 159 21.78 -6.77 1.47
C SER A 159 21.19 -5.43 1.95
N VAL A 160 20.30 -4.81 1.19
CA VAL A 160 19.47 -3.70 1.69
C VAL A 160 18.45 -4.25 2.67
N THR A 161 18.47 -3.78 3.91
CA THR A 161 17.44 -4.14 4.89
C THR A 161 16.13 -3.41 4.57
N VAL A 162 15.00 -4.01 4.92
CA VAL A 162 13.67 -3.41 4.74
C VAL A 162 13.59 -2.02 5.38
N GLY A 163 14.16 -1.85 6.58
CA GLY A 163 14.19 -0.57 7.28
C GLY A 163 14.99 0.51 6.55
N THR A 164 16.14 0.15 5.96
CA THR A 164 16.96 1.07 5.15
C THR A 164 16.21 1.53 3.90
N PHE A 165 15.52 0.62 3.22
CA PHE A 165 14.71 0.97 2.05
C PHE A 165 13.60 1.95 2.42
N ILE A 166 12.81 1.64 3.46
CA ILE A 166 11.71 2.51 3.92
C ILE A 166 12.23 3.91 4.25
N GLY A 167 13.29 3.99 5.06
CA GLY A 167 13.88 5.27 5.44
C GLY A 167 14.37 6.05 4.23
N THR A 168 14.89 5.36 3.21
CA THR A 168 15.34 6.00 1.96
C THR A 168 14.17 6.49 1.12
N VAL A 169 13.12 5.68 0.94
CA VAL A 169 11.90 6.10 0.22
C VAL A 169 11.26 7.31 0.90
N GLN A 170 11.05 7.26 2.22
CA GLN A 170 10.49 8.38 2.98
C GLN A 170 11.37 9.62 2.86
N TYR A 171 12.68 9.47 3.02
CA TYR A 171 13.63 10.56 2.86
C TYR A 171 13.57 11.19 1.47
N LEU A 172 13.53 10.38 0.42
CA LEU A 172 13.45 10.86 -0.97
C LEU A 172 12.13 11.59 -1.25
N MET A 173 11.00 11.04 -0.77
CA MET A 173 9.69 11.66 -0.89
C MET A 173 9.62 13.01 -0.15
N GLU A 174 10.11 13.06 1.09
CA GLU A 174 10.16 14.28 1.90
C GLU A 174 11.11 15.34 1.31
N LYS A 175 12.24 14.92 0.74
CA LYS A 175 13.24 15.82 0.17
C LYS A 175 12.78 16.47 -1.14
N HIS A 176 12.05 15.72 -1.98
CA HIS A 176 11.71 16.12 -3.35
C HIS A 176 10.22 16.38 -3.55
N GLY A 177 9.45 16.60 -2.48
CA GLY A 177 8.05 16.92 -2.63
C GLY A 177 7.29 16.92 -1.31
N LYS A 178 6.12 16.29 -1.34
CA LYS A 178 5.16 16.25 -0.24
C LYS A 178 5.65 15.30 0.86
N ARG A 179 5.39 15.64 2.12
CA ARG A 179 5.55 14.69 3.23
C ARG A 179 4.57 13.53 2.98
N PRO A 180 5.03 12.27 2.93
CA PRO A 180 4.12 11.16 2.74
C PRO A 180 3.11 11.13 3.89
N PRO A 181 1.81 10.89 3.62
CA PRO A 181 0.82 10.69 4.66
C PRO A 181 1.26 9.59 5.63
N SER A 182 0.89 9.71 6.90
CA SER A 182 1.29 8.74 7.94
C SER A 182 0.93 7.29 7.56
N TRP A 183 -0.18 7.09 6.85
CA TRP A 183 -0.61 5.78 6.37
C TRP A 183 0.39 5.16 5.38
N PHE A 184 1.11 5.96 4.59
CA PHE A 184 2.04 5.49 3.56
C PHE A 184 3.19 4.67 4.15
N SER A 185 3.68 5.07 5.33
CA SER A 185 4.78 4.41 6.04
C SER A 185 4.51 2.93 6.38
N ALA A 186 3.26 2.60 6.73
CA ALA A 186 2.85 1.24 7.04
C ALA A 186 2.82 0.34 5.79
N PHE A 187 2.48 0.90 4.63
CA PHE A 187 2.32 0.13 3.38
C PHE A 187 3.62 -0.06 2.61
N THR A 188 4.51 0.94 2.62
CA THR A 188 5.89 0.75 2.15
C THR A 188 6.58 -0.39 2.89
N THR A 189 6.26 -0.59 4.18
CA THR A 189 6.82 -1.67 4.99
C THR A 189 6.44 -3.07 4.47
N ALA A 190 5.24 -3.25 3.95
CA ALA A 190 4.77 -4.54 3.42
C ALA A 190 5.23 -4.81 1.98
N ALA A 191 5.31 -3.78 1.14
CA ALA A 191 5.73 -3.87 -0.27
C ALA A 191 7.24 -4.10 -0.43
N ALA A 192 8.02 -3.33 0.35
CA ALA A 192 9.46 -3.29 0.30
C ALA A 192 10.13 -4.60 0.72
N ALA A 193 9.52 -5.33 1.66
CA ALA A 193 10.11 -6.54 2.22
C ALA A 193 10.17 -7.71 1.21
N LEU A 194 9.32 -7.70 0.18
CA LEU A 194 9.10 -8.87 -0.65
C LEU A 194 9.54 -8.71 -2.10
N THR A 195 9.62 -7.47 -2.63
CA THR A 195 9.70 -7.27 -4.10
C THR A 195 10.60 -6.13 -4.57
N LEU A 196 11.52 -5.61 -3.73
CA LEU A 196 12.39 -4.48 -4.08
C LEU A 196 13.11 -4.63 -5.43
N TRP A 197 13.69 -5.80 -5.70
CA TRP A 197 14.38 -6.05 -6.96
C TRP A 197 13.41 -6.03 -8.15
N SER A 198 12.29 -6.73 -8.03
CA SER A 198 11.23 -6.74 -9.06
C SER A 198 10.65 -5.35 -9.32
N PHE A 199 10.59 -4.49 -8.29
CA PHE A 199 10.20 -3.09 -8.40
C PHE A 199 11.19 -2.31 -9.26
N LEU A 200 12.48 -2.31 -8.91
CA LEU A 200 13.50 -1.51 -9.61
C LEU A 200 13.67 -1.89 -11.08
N GLU A 201 13.40 -3.16 -11.43
CA GLU A 201 13.44 -3.66 -12.81
C GLU A 201 12.24 -3.24 -13.66
N GLN A 202 11.13 -2.75 -13.07
CA GLN A 202 9.96 -2.30 -13.85
C GLN A 202 10.15 -0.93 -14.51
N ASP A 203 11.14 -0.15 -14.08
CA ASP A 203 11.35 1.19 -14.63
C ASP A 203 12.08 1.12 -15.97
N GLU A 204 11.37 1.51 -17.03
CA GLU A 204 11.89 1.58 -18.40
C GLU A 204 12.24 3.02 -18.84
N GLY A 205 12.29 3.97 -17.89
CA GLY A 205 12.62 5.38 -18.14
C GLY A 205 11.47 6.36 -17.96
N CYS A 206 10.27 5.89 -17.61
CA CYS A 206 9.09 6.74 -17.37
C CYS A 206 8.63 6.71 -15.90
N GLY A 207 9.30 5.93 -15.04
CA GLY A 207 8.85 5.67 -13.68
C GLY A 207 7.99 4.41 -13.56
N ILE A 208 7.43 4.20 -12.37
CA ILE A 208 6.74 2.97 -11.98
C ILE A 208 5.40 3.30 -11.32
N TYR A 209 4.37 2.53 -11.66
CA TYR A 209 3.14 2.44 -10.90
C TYR A 209 3.15 1.28 -9.90
N LEU A 210 2.54 1.52 -8.73
CA LEU A 210 2.09 0.49 -7.80
C LEU A 210 0.58 0.56 -7.61
N ASP A 211 -0.08 -0.51 -7.98
CA ASP A 211 -1.47 -0.76 -7.61
C ASP A 211 -1.50 -1.44 -6.23
N CYS A 212 -2.31 -0.88 -5.34
CA CYS A 212 -2.56 -1.38 -4.00
C CYS A 212 -4.04 -1.66 -3.80
N TYR A 213 -4.38 -2.93 -3.59
CA TYR A 213 -5.73 -3.33 -3.19
C TYR A 213 -5.80 -3.51 -1.67
N LEU A 214 -6.66 -2.75 -1.00
CA LEU A 214 -6.75 -2.74 0.47
C LEU A 214 -5.42 -2.45 1.16
N TYR A 215 -4.63 -1.58 0.54
CA TYR A 215 -3.26 -1.29 0.93
C TYR A 215 -2.28 -2.48 0.89
N VAL A 216 -2.67 -3.56 0.21
CA VAL A 216 -1.78 -4.66 -0.13
C VAL A 216 -1.26 -4.42 -1.54
N PRO A 217 0.07 -4.35 -1.73
CA PRO A 217 0.69 -4.30 -3.05
C PRO A 217 0.24 -5.49 -3.90
N THR A 218 -0.33 -5.22 -5.07
CA THR A 218 -0.81 -6.25 -5.99
C THR A 218 -0.04 -6.27 -7.30
N ARG A 219 0.35 -5.11 -7.83
CA ARG A 219 0.96 -5.04 -9.15
C ARG A 219 1.91 -3.85 -9.28
N TRP A 220 3.10 -4.14 -9.79
CA TRP A 220 4.08 -3.14 -10.26
C TRP A 220 4.11 -3.15 -11.78
N TYR A 221 4.23 -1.98 -12.42
CA TYR A 221 4.42 -1.90 -13.87
C TYR A 221 5.02 -0.55 -14.29
N SER A 222 5.70 -0.57 -15.44
CA SER A 222 6.26 0.61 -16.09
C SER A 222 5.18 1.67 -16.36
N ALA A 223 5.51 2.94 -16.15
CA ALA A 223 4.63 4.05 -16.49
C ALA A 223 4.73 4.50 -17.96
N CYS A 224 5.49 3.77 -18.80
CA CYS A 224 5.60 4.06 -20.23
C CYS A 224 4.38 3.62 -21.06
N ASP A 225 3.42 2.92 -20.44
CA ASP A 225 2.19 2.37 -21.05
C ASP A 225 1.02 3.37 -21.13
#